data_AF-A0A098E4H3-F1
#
_entry.id   AF-A0A098E4H3-F1
#
_cell.length_a   1.000
_cell.length_b   1.000
_cell.length_c   1.000
_cell.angle_alpha   90.00
_cell.angle_beta   90.00
_cell.angle_gamma   90.00
#
_symmetry.space_group_name_H-M   'P 1'
#
loop_
_entity.id
_entity.type
_entity.pdbx_description
1 polymer ?
#
loop_
_entity_poly.entity_id
_entity_poly.type
_entity_poly.pdbx_seq_one_letter_code
_entity_poly.pdbx_strand_id
1 'polypeptide(L)'
;MLFDDYNKIDLTLLPLEELDNYLKGDKLIKVLIDKDCRIKRDIVPTDIDYHVRKPSAREYDDCCNEFWNVTPYVIKGLCRKEILFAIDILIRLFAMSC
;
A
#
# COMPACT_ATOMS: atom_id res chain seq x y z
N MET A 1 -15.24 8.54 7.94
CA MET A 1 -16.31 8.83 8.93
C MET A 1 -16.02 8.03 10.18
N LEU A 2 -16.07 8.65 11.37
CA LEU A 2 -15.93 7.98 12.66
C LEU A 2 -17.31 7.98 13.34
N PHE A 3 -17.80 6.81 13.74
CA PHE A 3 -19.10 6.62 14.37
C PHE A 3 -18.98 6.62 15.89
N ASP A 4 -20.10 6.75 16.59
CA ASP A 4 -20.17 6.85 18.06
C ASP A 4 -19.73 5.55 18.77
N ASP A 5 -19.78 4.42 18.05
CA ASP A 5 -19.26 3.12 18.50
C ASP A 5 -17.75 2.95 18.21
N TYR A 6 -17.08 4.03 17.81
CA TYR A 6 -15.67 4.09 17.44
C TYR A 6 -15.30 3.32 16.16
N ASN A 7 -16.28 2.83 15.38
CA ASN A 7 -16.01 2.30 14.05
C ASN A 7 -15.65 3.42 13.08
N LYS A 8 -14.67 3.18 12.22
CA LYS A 8 -14.27 4.11 11.16
C LYS A 8 -14.56 3.48 9.79
N ILE A 9 -15.27 4.21 8.94
CA ILE A 9 -15.52 3.84 7.54
C ILE A 9 -15.01 4.95 6.64
N ASP A 10 -14.19 4.60 5.66
CA ASP A 10 -13.84 5.49 4.56
C ASP A 10 -14.76 5.18 3.37
N LEU A 11 -15.52 6.18 2.92
CA LEU A 11 -16.51 6.06 1.85
C LEU A 11 -16.09 6.94 0.68
N THR A 12 -16.03 6.34 -0.51
CA THR A 12 -15.78 7.05 -1.76
C THR A 12 -17.00 6.98 -2.65
N LEU A 13 -17.45 8.11 -3.18
CA LEU A 13 -18.48 8.18 -4.21
C LEU A 13 -17.81 8.39 -5.55
N LEU A 14 -18.12 7.52 -6.51
CA LEU A 14 -17.51 7.54 -7.84
C LEU A 14 -18.61 7.71 -8.90
N PRO A 15 -18.34 8.49 -9.96
CA PRO A 15 -19.22 8.54 -11.12
C PRO A 15 -19.22 7.16 -11.83
N LEU A 16 -20.35 6.81 -12.46
CA LEU A 16 -20.53 5.47 -13.04
C LEU A 16 -19.61 5.21 -14.24
N GLU A 17 -19.16 6.27 -14.89
CA GLU A 17 -18.19 6.25 -15.98
C GLU A 17 -16.82 5.71 -15.54
N GLU A 18 -16.49 5.81 -14.25
CA GLU A 18 -15.22 5.33 -13.69
C GLU A 18 -15.28 3.88 -13.19
N LEU A 19 -16.47 3.26 -13.20
CA LEU A 19 -16.68 1.91 -12.64
C LEU A 19 -15.69 0.90 -13.20
N ASP A 20 -15.50 0.87 -14.52
CA ASP A 20 -14.60 -0.08 -15.18
C ASP A 20 -13.13 0.13 -14.80
N ASN A 21 -12.73 1.37 -14.53
CA ASN A 21 -11.36 1.68 -14.09
C ASN A 21 -11.17 1.31 -12.62
N TYR A 22 -12.17 1.59 -11.78
CA TYR A 22 -12.15 1.25 -10.37
C TYR A 22 -12.05 -0.26 -10.15
N LEU A 23 -12.86 -1.05 -10.87
CA LEU A 23 -12.86 -2.51 -10.77
C LEU A 23 -11.56 -3.17 -11.28
N LYS A 24 -10.74 -2.46 -12.07
CA LYS A 24 -9.43 -2.94 -12.52
C LYS A 24 -8.30 -2.59 -11.55
N GLY A 25 -8.53 -1.67 -10.61
CA GLY A 25 -7.49 -1.16 -9.72
C GLY A 25 -7.11 -2.16 -8.63
N ASP A 26 -8.02 -2.40 -7.69
CA ASP A 26 -7.78 -3.27 -6.53
C ASP A 26 -8.48 -4.62 -6.73
N LYS A 27 -7.76 -5.71 -6.43
CA LYS A 27 -8.28 -7.06 -6.52
C LYS A 27 -9.02 -7.51 -5.26
N LEU A 28 -9.03 -6.73 -4.18
CA LEU A 28 -9.76 -7.03 -2.95
C LEU A 28 -11.22 -6.55 -2.96
N ILE A 29 -11.69 -5.98 -4.08
CA ILE A 29 -13.04 -5.46 -4.20
C ILE A 29 -14.07 -6.61 -4.12
N LYS A 30 -15.07 -6.43 -3.27
CA LYS A 30 -16.26 -7.28 -3.20
C LYS A 30 -17.50 -6.48 -3.53
N VAL A 31 -18.23 -6.90 -4.56
CA VAL A 31 -19.52 -6.30 -4.93
C VAL A 31 -20.58 -6.77 -3.94
N LEU A 32 -21.26 -5.83 -3.29
CA LEU A 32 -22.35 -6.14 -2.36
C LEU A 32 -23.71 -6.12 -3.05
N ILE A 33 -23.92 -5.18 -3.98
CA ILE A 33 -25.17 -5.03 -4.73
C ILE A 33 -24.89 -4.41 -6.10
N ASP A 34 -25.52 -4.97 -7.14
CA ASP A 34 -25.61 -4.38 -8.47
C ASP A 34 -27.09 -4.30 -8.85
N LYS A 35 -27.62 -3.08 -8.94
CA LYS A 35 -29.04 -2.84 -9.19
C LYS A 35 -29.39 -2.84 -10.68
N ASP A 36 -28.42 -2.51 -11.53
CA ASP A 36 -28.61 -2.28 -12.96
C ASP A 36 -27.99 -3.40 -13.81
N CYS A 37 -27.43 -4.44 -13.18
CA CYS A 37 -26.68 -5.53 -13.83
C CYS A 37 -25.55 -5.00 -14.73
N ARG A 38 -24.82 -3.97 -14.28
CA ARG A 38 -23.70 -3.36 -15.02
C ARG A 38 -22.45 -4.24 -14.99
N ILE A 39 -22.29 -5.05 -13.94
CA ILE A 39 -21.12 -5.89 -13.73
C ILE A 39 -21.36 -7.24 -14.40
N LYS A 40 -20.69 -7.45 -15.55
CA LYS A 40 -20.89 -8.63 -16.40
C LYS A 40 -20.10 -9.87 -15.98
N ARG A 41 -19.16 -9.72 -15.06
CA ARG A 41 -18.25 -10.79 -14.61
C ARG A 41 -18.21 -10.81 -13.10
N ASP A 42 -18.16 -12.01 -12.54
CA ASP A 42 -18.03 -12.16 -11.11
C ASP A 42 -16.66 -11.64 -10.64
N ILE A 43 -16.66 -10.84 -9.58
CA ILE A 43 -15.46 -10.22 -9.03
C ILE A 43 -15.12 -10.97 -7.76
N VAL A 44 -14.17 -11.89 -7.88
CA VAL A 44 -13.69 -12.67 -6.74
C VAL A 44 -12.54 -11.91 -6.09
N PRO A 45 -12.69 -11.45 -4.83
CA PRO A 45 -11.63 -10.73 -4.15
C PRO A 45 -10.43 -11.65 -3.94
N THR A 46 -9.22 -11.18 -4.26
CA THR A 46 -7.97 -11.92 -4.08
C THR A 46 -6.86 -11.01 -3.56
N ASP A 47 -6.08 -11.54 -2.64
CA ASP A 47 -4.92 -10.91 -2.01
C ASP A 47 -3.59 -11.26 -2.72
N ILE A 48 -3.66 -11.89 -3.90
CA ILE A 48 -2.49 -12.43 -4.62
C ILE A 48 -1.42 -11.38 -4.93
N ASP A 49 -1.81 -10.11 -5.05
CA ASP A 49 -0.87 -9.01 -5.31
C ASP A 49 -0.06 -8.62 -4.07
N TYR A 50 -0.51 -9.03 -2.87
CA TYR A 50 0.19 -8.82 -1.60
C TYR A 50 1.02 -10.04 -1.17
N HIS A 51 1.00 -11.13 -1.94
CA HIS A 51 1.79 -12.32 -1.64
C HIS A 51 3.26 -12.03 -1.92
N VAL A 52 4.12 -12.23 -0.91
CA VAL A 52 5.57 -12.10 -1.07
C VAL A 52 6.04 -13.11 -2.11
N ARG A 53 6.65 -12.61 -3.19
CA ARG A 53 7.21 -13.41 -4.27
C ARG A 53 8.72 -13.39 -4.19
N LYS A 54 9.36 -14.41 -4.78
CA LYS A 54 10.80 -14.41 -4.96
C LYS A 54 11.18 -13.22 -5.85
N PRO A 55 12.03 -12.29 -5.37
CA PRO A 55 12.43 -11.15 -6.17
C PRO A 55 13.30 -11.62 -7.35
N SER A 56 13.24 -10.87 -8.44
CA SER A 56 14.26 -10.94 -9.48
C SER A 56 15.61 -10.48 -8.95
N ALA A 57 16.69 -10.83 -9.66
CA ALA A 57 18.04 -10.40 -9.28
C ALA A 57 18.16 -8.87 -9.20
N ARG A 58 17.42 -8.16 -10.07
CA ARG A 58 17.41 -6.70 -10.09
C ARG A 58 16.68 -6.11 -8.89
N GLU A 59 15.47 -6.61 -8.57
CA GLU A 59 14.71 -6.12 -7.41
C GLU A 59 15.47 -6.36 -6.10
N TYR A 60 16.19 -7.49 -6.00
CA TYR A 60 17.06 -7.76 -4.86
C TYR A 60 18.22 -6.76 -4.75
N ASP A 61 18.90 -6.49 -5.87
CA ASP A 61 20.00 -5.53 -5.92
C ASP A 61 19.53 -4.10 -5.61
N ASP A 62 18.42 -3.68 -6.21
CA ASP A 62 17.79 -2.39 -5.98
C ASP A 62 17.41 -2.21 -4.50
N CYS A 63 16.83 -3.24 -3.88
CA CYS A 63 16.49 -3.24 -2.44
C CYS A 63 17.74 -3.13 -1.55
N CYS A 64 18.80 -3.88 -1.88
CA CYS A 64 20.06 -3.81 -1.15
C CYS A 64 20.71 -2.44 -1.29
N ASN A 65 20.73 -1.88 -2.51
CA ASN A 65 21.30 -0.57 -2.78
C ASN A 65 20.58 0.52 -2.01
N GLU A 66 19.24 0.52 -2.00
CA GLU A 66 18.45 1.48 -1.23
C GLU A 66 18.72 1.35 0.27
N PHE A 67 18.73 0.12 0.81
CA PHE A 67 19.04 -0.14 2.22
C PHE A 67 20.38 0.46 2.63
N TRP A 68 21.44 0.19 1.87
CA TRP A 68 22.80 0.66 2.18
C TRP A 68 23.00 2.15 1.90
N ASN A 69 22.24 2.74 0.97
CA ASN A 69 22.26 4.17 0.70
C ASN A 69 21.55 4.96 1.81
N VAL A 70 20.46 4.42 2.37
CA VAL A 70 19.63 5.12 3.35
C VAL A 70 20.12 4.93 4.80
N THR A 71 20.61 3.74 5.16
CA THR A 71 21.10 3.42 6.52
C THR A 71 22.12 4.44 7.09
N PRO A 72 23.09 4.96 6.32
CA PRO A 72 24.00 5.99 6.80
C PRO A 72 23.32 7.27 7.28
N TYR A 73 22.15 7.64 6.76
CA TYR A 73 21.42 8.81 7.25
C TYR A 73 20.84 8.61 8.64
N VAL A 74 20.41 7.39 8.98
CA VAL A 74 20.00 7.04 10.35
C VAL A 74 21.18 7.24 11.29
N ILE A 75 22.36 6.71 10.92
CA ILE A 75 23.59 6.85 11.72
C ILE A 75 23.99 8.34 11.86
N LYS A 76 23.97 9.11 10.76
CA LYS A 76 24.26 10.55 10.79
C LYS A 76 23.30 11.28 11.72
N GLY A 77 22.01 10.97 11.66
CA GLY A 77 21.00 11.55 12.57
C GLY A 77 21.32 11.27 14.03
N LEU A 78 21.67 10.03 14.37
CA LEU A 78 22.07 9.67 15.73
C LEU A 78 23.34 10.40 16.18
N CYS A 79 24.38 10.46 15.34
CA CYS A 79 25.63 11.18 15.65
C CYS A 79 25.41 12.69 15.84
N ARG A 80 24.45 13.28 15.13
CA ARG A 80 24.06 14.70 15.24
C ARG A 80 23.07 14.98 16.38
N LYS A 81 22.63 13.96 17.12
CA LYS A 81 21.57 14.04 18.14
C LYS A 81 20.21 14.45 17.57
N GLU A 82 19.96 14.16 16.30
CA GLU A 82 18.69 14.38 15.59
C GLU A 82 17.82 13.12 15.66
N ILE A 83 17.37 12.76 16.86
CA ILE A 83 16.69 11.46 17.11
C ILE A 83 15.40 11.29 16.29
N LEU A 84 14.59 12.34 16.15
CA LEU A 84 13.34 12.27 15.38
C LEU A 84 13.60 12.05 13.88
N PHE A 85 14.67 12.66 13.35
CA PHE A 85 15.09 12.46 11.97
C PHE A 85 15.57 11.02 11.74
N ALA A 86 16.39 10.48 12.65
CA ALA A 86 16.85 9.09 12.57
C ALA A 86 15.68 8.11 12.60
N ILE A 87 14.67 8.34 13.45
CA ILE A 87 13.47 7.51 13.54
C ILE A 87 12.61 7.62 12.26
N ASP A 88 12.38 8.81 11.72
CA ASP A 88 11.61 8.99 10.48
C ASP A 88 12.24 8.22 9.31
N ILE A 89 13.56 8.34 9.15
CA ILE A 89 14.28 7.61 8.10
C ILE A 89 14.22 6.10 8.31
N LEU A 90 14.37 5.64 9.56
CA LEU A 90 14.29 4.22 9.88
C LEU A 90 12.91 3.63 9.54
N ILE A 91 11.82 4.34 9.88
CA ILE A 91 10.46 3.91 9.56
C ILE A 91 10.25 3.82 8.05
N ARG A 92 10.75 4.80 7.28
CA ARG A 92 10.66 4.77 5.81
C ARG A 92 11.38 3.58 5.20
N LEU A 93 12.57 3.26 5.71
CA LEU A 93 13.38 2.14 5.22
C LEU A 93 12.65 0.81 5.41
N PHE A 94 11.96 0.61 6.53
CA PHE A 94 11.13 -0.58 6.76
C PHE A 94 9.84 -0.59 5.92
N ALA A 95 9.26 0.58 5.62
CA ALA A 95 8.07 0.67 4.77
C ALA A 95 8.35 0.34 3.28
N MET A 96 9.60 0.42 2.83
CA MET A 96 9.99 0.11 1.44
C MET A 96 10.45 -1.35 1.23
N SER A 97 10.56 -2.15 2.29
CA SER A 97 11.21 -3.47 2.25
C SER A 97 10.26 -4.66 1.99
N CYS A 98 9.01 -4.42 1.58
CA CYS A 98 8.03 -5.46 1.22
C CYS A 98 7.13 -5.01 0.08
#